data_AF-A0A0H4XFU7-F1
#
_entry.id   AF-A0A0H4XFU7-F1
#
_cell.length_a   1.000
_cell.length_b   1.000
_cell.length_c   1.000
_cell.angle_alpha   90.00
_cell.angle_beta   90.00
_cell.angle_gamma   90.00
#
_symmetry.space_group_name_H-M   'P 1'
#
loop_
_entity.id
_entity.type
_entity.pdbx_description
1 polymer ?
#
loop_
_entity_poly.entity_id
_entity_poly.type
_entity_poly.pdbx_seq_one_letter_code
_entity_poly.pdbx_strand_id
1 'polypeptide(L)'
;MSENGNGKDVQLAPRELRQRLMRLSPRQRVDALLDVAEARALVRSMPAEDLYVTIQELGLADATELVQLASPGQFRAFVDLGGWQRDKLDSHAVLTWLRAARGGVDDTAEFLRKLHAVDLEVVEYLLREFVEVHDLEENPDVNPPGVTMETPEGRYLIEIKVEGVEMSAVRMLLNDLLAENPFEAVRLLEAVRWELPSEMEETAYQFRRGRLADLGFPSLEDAVALFSRMDVAPSPTAAARPGLVPQSGHVDYLEAAFRGLTLMEALNAEDELREVASAALVADLADPGDLDAIRRASETVRDYLSLGLEHLTGADTERATDVLRDTPMRRIFQTGFSLTLQLKFRADRLMKLPGALLEGVLMVLPEEAAAIVALRQKRPRRALRVEGAEPVPFRSRRELAASEALLARAEAQIPLLRGALGGNDDAAREALARFGVSLETLGVERLFAAVVAMAVLEERADPRPVPLGRVVELGQRLFEGTPDAPRVRDSAAERARKGLEPVVPPEAHAELHRLVGVTLSRLLEELGTAWLQDGRLEPVASAILPMESAPIP
;
A
#
# COMPACT_ATOMS: atom_id res chain seq x y z
N MET A 1 -27.70 -36.50 -37.61
CA MET A 1 -28.39 -35.53 -36.74
C MET A 1 -27.32 -34.96 -35.83
N SER A 2 -26.96 -33.72 -36.10
CA SER A 2 -25.86 -32.99 -35.47
C SER A 2 -26.25 -32.59 -34.05
N GLU A 3 -25.51 -33.06 -33.05
CA GLU A 3 -25.53 -32.45 -31.73
C GLU A 3 -24.59 -31.25 -31.74
N ASN A 4 -25.20 -30.07 -31.87
CA ASN A 4 -24.56 -28.81 -31.58
C ASN A 4 -24.21 -28.77 -30.08
N GLY A 5 -22.98 -29.14 -29.73
CA GLY A 5 -22.39 -28.71 -28.46
C GLY A 5 -22.35 -27.19 -28.45
N ASN A 6 -23.09 -26.57 -27.52
CA ASN A 6 -23.17 -25.12 -27.39
C ASN A 6 -21.74 -24.57 -27.21
N GLY A 7 -21.36 -23.53 -27.95
CA GLY A 7 -20.04 -22.89 -27.84
C GLY A 7 -19.66 -22.40 -26.42
N LYS A 8 -20.62 -22.39 -25.49
CA LYS A 8 -20.40 -22.16 -24.06
C LYS A 8 -19.61 -23.30 -23.40
N ASP A 9 -19.91 -24.56 -23.71
CA ASP A 9 -19.25 -25.74 -23.09
C ASP A 9 -17.79 -25.86 -23.53
N VAL A 10 -17.49 -25.46 -24.78
CA VAL A 10 -16.13 -25.44 -25.33
C VAL A 10 -15.28 -24.30 -24.74
N GLN A 11 -15.88 -23.17 -24.37
CA GLN A 11 -15.16 -22.06 -23.71
C GLN A 11 -14.95 -22.28 -22.21
N LEU A 12 -15.80 -23.10 -21.58
CA LEU A 12 -15.71 -23.49 -20.17
C LEU A 12 -14.50 -24.40 -19.88
N ALA A 13 -14.26 -25.42 -20.72
CA ALA A 13 -13.21 -26.41 -20.47
C ALA A 13 -11.77 -25.83 -20.40
N PRO A 14 -11.34 -24.89 -21.27
CA PRO A 14 -10.04 -24.23 -21.15
C PRO A 14 -9.90 -23.39 -19.87
N ARG A 15 -10.98 -22.71 -19.45
CA ARG A 15 -10.98 -21.87 -18.24
C ARG A 15 -10.89 -22.72 -16.96
N GLU A 16 -11.59 -23.84 -16.92
CA GLU A 16 -11.51 -24.79 -15.80
C GLU A 16 -10.10 -25.40 -15.69
N LEU A 17 -9.48 -25.77 -16.81
CA LEU A 17 -8.12 -26.28 -16.85
C LEU A 17 -7.13 -25.25 -16.30
N ARG A 18 -7.23 -23.99 -16.76
CA ARG A 18 -6.45 -22.85 -16.24
C ARG A 18 -6.56 -22.75 -14.72
N GLN A 19 -7.77 -22.67 -14.17
CA GLN A 19 -7.97 -22.56 -12.72
C GLN A 19 -7.35 -23.73 -11.95
N ARG A 20 -7.48 -24.95 -12.47
CA ARG A 20 -6.97 -26.15 -11.82
C ARG A 20 -5.43 -26.14 -11.76
N LEU A 21 -4.78 -25.69 -12.83
CA LEU A 21 -3.32 -25.51 -12.90
C LEU A 21 -2.85 -24.39 -11.95
N MET A 22 -3.56 -23.27 -11.90
CA MET A 22 -3.19 -22.14 -11.04
C MET A 22 -3.27 -22.44 -9.54
N ARG A 23 -4.05 -23.46 -9.13
CA ARG A 23 -4.12 -23.94 -7.74
C ARG A 23 -2.94 -24.83 -7.33
N LEU A 24 -2.15 -25.33 -8.28
CA LEU A 24 -0.96 -26.14 -7.98
C LEU A 24 0.18 -25.25 -7.49
N SER A 25 1.12 -25.84 -6.74
CA SER A 25 2.38 -25.16 -6.43
C SER A 25 3.16 -24.86 -7.72
N PRO A 26 4.03 -23.83 -7.75
CA PRO A 26 4.70 -23.38 -8.98
C PRO A 26 5.41 -24.52 -9.72
N ARG A 27 6.13 -25.38 -8.99
CA ARG A 27 6.85 -26.52 -9.57
C ARG A 27 5.89 -27.58 -10.14
N GLN A 28 4.87 -27.97 -9.37
CA GLN A 28 3.85 -28.91 -9.84
C GLN A 28 3.08 -28.39 -11.06
N ARG A 29 2.88 -27.07 -11.14
CA ARG A 29 2.22 -26.41 -12.27
C ARG A 29 3.08 -26.53 -13.53
N VAL A 30 4.38 -26.27 -13.43
CA VAL A 30 5.32 -26.42 -14.56
C VAL A 30 5.41 -27.88 -14.99
N ASP A 31 5.59 -28.81 -14.03
CA ASP A 31 5.63 -30.25 -14.34
C ASP A 31 4.35 -30.69 -15.07
N ALA A 32 3.17 -30.26 -14.62
CA ALA A 32 1.90 -30.56 -15.27
C ALA A 32 1.76 -29.97 -16.69
N LEU A 33 2.39 -28.82 -16.97
CA LEU A 33 2.40 -28.20 -18.29
C LEU A 33 3.36 -28.92 -19.27
N LEU A 34 4.44 -29.52 -18.75
CA LEU A 34 5.50 -30.14 -19.55
C LEU A 34 5.33 -31.66 -19.72
N ASP A 35 4.71 -32.36 -18.76
CA ASP A 35 4.58 -33.83 -18.74
C ASP A 35 3.54 -34.40 -19.74
N VAL A 36 2.88 -33.54 -20.51
CA VAL A 36 1.89 -33.96 -21.52
C VAL A 36 2.53 -34.08 -22.91
N ALA A 37 2.10 -35.07 -23.69
CA ALA A 37 2.64 -35.31 -25.04
C ALA A 37 2.55 -34.10 -25.97
N GLU A 38 1.57 -33.20 -25.74
CA GLU A 38 1.39 -31.96 -26.50
C GLU A 38 1.75 -30.70 -25.67
N ALA A 39 2.83 -30.75 -24.88
CA ALA A 39 3.26 -29.66 -23.99
C ALA A 39 3.29 -28.29 -24.69
N ARG A 40 3.82 -28.22 -25.92
CA ARG A 40 3.84 -26.98 -26.71
C ARG A 40 2.44 -26.40 -26.96
N ALA A 41 1.47 -27.25 -27.30
CA ALA A 41 0.11 -26.79 -27.58
C ALA A 41 -0.59 -26.32 -26.29
N LEU A 42 -0.35 -27.03 -25.18
CA LEU A 42 -0.90 -26.66 -23.87
C LEU A 42 -0.30 -25.34 -23.37
N VAL A 43 1.02 -25.18 -23.40
CA VAL A 43 1.67 -23.91 -23.02
C VAL A 43 1.13 -22.76 -23.88
N ARG A 44 0.95 -22.96 -25.18
CA ARG A 44 0.45 -21.92 -26.09
C ARG A 44 -1.04 -21.61 -25.94
N SER A 45 -1.82 -22.47 -25.29
CA SER A 45 -3.23 -22.19 -24.97
C SER A 45 -3.41 -21.43 -23.66
N MET A 46 -2.38 -21.39 -22.81
CA MET A 46 -2.42 -20.63 -21.56
C MET A 46 -2.27 -19.12 -21.80
N PRO A 47 -2.95 -18.27 -21.01
CA PRO A 47 -2.71 -16.84 -21.02
C PRO A 47 -1.28 -16.48 -20.63
N ALA A 48 -0.71 -15.43 -21.24
CA ALA A 48 0.68 -15.08 -21.04
C ALA A 48 0.95 -14.59 -19.60
N GLU A 49 -0.01 -13.90 -18.98
CA GLU A 49 0.10 -13.41 -17.61
C GLU A 49 0.22 -14.55 -16.60
N ASP A 50 -0.50 -15.66 -16.80
CA ASP A 50 -0.41 -16.84 -15.93
C ASP A 50 0.93 -17.56 -16.06
N LEU A 51 1.42 -17.69 -17.29
CA LEU A 51 2.75 -18.26 -17.55
C LEU A 51 3.84 -17.38 -16.94
N TYR A 52 3.72 -16.05 -17.09
CA TYR A 52 4.66 -15.10 -16.48
C TYR A 52 4.70 -15.21 -14.96
N VAL A 53 3.53 -15.22 -14.30
CA VAL A 53 3.44 -15.43 -12.84
C VAL A 53 4.09 -16.75 -12.45
N THR A 54 3.82 -17.82 -13.19
CA THR A 54 4.42 -19.15 -12.94
C THR A 54 5.94 -19.11 -13.06
N ILE A 55 6.49 -18.45 -14.08
CA ILE A 55 7.93 -18.29 -14.29
C ILE A 55 8.55 -17.51 -13.13
N GLN A 56 7.91 -16.42 -12.69
CA GLN A 56 8.40 -15.58 -11.60
C GLN A 56 8.35 -16.30 -10.24
N GLU A 57 7.30 -17.09 -9.98
CA GLU A 57 7.17 -17.87 -8.75
C GLU A 57 8.19 -19.00 -8.65
N LEU A 58 8.55 -19.64 -9.77
CA LEU A 58 9.54 -20.71 -9.81
C LEU A 58 10.98 -20.17 -9.92
N GLY A 59 11.16 -19.03 -10.59
CA GLY A 59 12.44 -18.48 -11.01
C GLY A 59 12.74 -18.80 -12.48
N LEU A 60 13.17 -17.78 -13.23
CA LEU A 60 13.40 -17.89 -14.68
C LEU A 60 14.38 -19.00 -15.08
N ALA A 61 15.45 -19.19 -14.29
CA ALA A 61 16.45 -20.23 -14.55
C ALA A 61 15.83 -21.63 -14.60
N ASP A 62 14.89 -21.91 -13.68
CA ASP A 62 14.20 -23.20 -13.53
C ASP A 62 12.98 -23.34 -14.46
N ALA A 63 12.58 -22.28 -15.16
CA ALA A 63 11.42 -22.24 -16.04
C ALA A 63 11.78 -22.03 -17.52
N THR A 64 13.05 -22.17 -17.89
CA THR A 64 13.57 -21.88 -19.24
C THR A 64 12.82 -22.66 -20.34
N GLU A 65 12.48 -23.92 -20.11
CA GLU A 65 11.74 -24.75 -21.08
C GLU A 65 10.34 -24.18 -21.39
N LEU A 66 9.67 -23.60 -20.39
CA LEU A 66 8.38 -22.95 -20.58
C LEU A 66 8.51 -21.75 -21.53
N VAL A 67 9.57 -20.95 -21.35
CA VAL A 67 9.88 -19.80 -22.22
C VAL A 67 10.19 -20.27 -23.65
N GLN A 68 10.87 -21.41 -23.81
CA GLN A 68 11.19 -22.00 -25.10
C GLN A 68 9.94 -22.55 -25.83
N LEU A 69 8.96 -23.08 -25.11
CA LEU A 69 7.71 -23.58 -25.70
C LEU A 69 6.68 -22.47 -26.02
N ALA A 70 6.77 -21.33 -25.33
CA ALA A 70 5.88 -20.19 -25.51
C ALA A 70 5.80 -19.74 -26.99
N SER A 71 4.64 -19.24 -27.39
CA SER A 71 4.46 -18.59 -28.68
C SER A 71 5.19 -17.24 -28.74
N PRO A 72 5.47 -16.69 -29.94
CA PRO A 72 6.04 -15.35 -30.06
C PRO A 72 5.24 -14.25 -29.35
N GLY A 73 3.91 -14.30 -29.40
CA GLY A 73 3.05 -13.34 -28.70
C GLY A 73 3.14 -13.45 -27.18
N GLN A 74 3.19 -14.67 -26.63
CA GLN A 74 3.40 -14.88 -25.19
C GLN A 74 4.80 -14.43 -24.76
N PHE A 75 5.83 -14.70 -25.58
CA PHE A 75 7.18 -14.25 -25.28
C PHE A 75 7.29 -12.71 -25.25
N ARG A 76 6.67 -12.01 -26.21
CA ARG A 76 6.58 -10.54 -26.17
C ARG A 76 5.94 -10.06 -24.87
N ALA A 77 4.85 -10.69 -24.43
CA ALA A 77 4.22 -10.34 -23.16
C ALA A 77 5.15 -10.56 -21.95
N PHE A 78 6.02 -11.57 -21.97
CA PHE A 78 7.03 -11.75 -20.91
C PHE A 78 8.04 -10.60 -20.89
N VAL A 79 8.45 -10.12 -22.07
CA VAL A 79 9.33 -8.94 -22.19
C VAL A 79 8.60 -7.68 -21.74
N ASP A 80 7.34 -7.49 -22.12
CA ASP A 80 6.52 -6.35 -21.67
C ASP A 80 6.36 -6.31 -20.14
N LEU A 81 6.20 -7.48 -19.50
CA LEU A 81 6.03 -7.58 -18.05
C LEU A 81 7.36 -7.52 -17.29
N GLY A 82 8.40 -8.18 -17.80
CA GLY A 82 9.65 -8.41 -17.05
C GLY A 82 10.87 -7.63 -17.54
N GLY A 83 10.77 -6.90 -18.66
CA GLY A 83 11.86 -6.14 -19.26
C GLY A 83 11.83 -4.64 -18.96
N TRP A 84 10.94 -4.18 -18.08
CA TRP A 84 10.68 -2.76 -17.84
C TRP A 84 10.69 -2.43 -16.36
N GLN A 85 11.02 -1.18 -16.05
CA GLN A 85 10.84 -0.56 -14.74
C GLN A 85 10.02 0.72 -14.92
N ARG A 86 8.69 0.61 -14.73
CA ARG A 86 7.72 1.67 -15.04
C ARG A 86 7.75 2.05 -16.53
N ASP A 87 8.34 3.19 -16.86
CA ASP A 87 8.46 3.79 -18.19
C ASP A 87 9.84 3.60 -18.82
N LYS A 88 10.78 2.98 -18.10
CA LYS A 88 12.14 2.72 -18.59
C LYS A 88 12.36 1.28 -18.99
N LEU A 89 13.02 1.07 -20.12
CA LEU A 89 13.42 -0.26 -20.56
C LEU A 89 14.69 -0.70 -19.81
N ASP A 90 14.70 -1.96 -19.36
CA ASP A 90 15.87 -2.58 -18.73
C ASP A 90 16.49 -3.57 -19.72
N SER A 91 17.50 -3.12 -20.48
CA SER A 91 18.13 -3.93 -21.53
C SER A 91 18.76 -5.22 -21.00
N HIS A 92 19.26 -5.21 -19.76
CA HIS A 92 19.81 -6.41 -19.12
C HIS A 92 18.72 -7.43 -18.82
N ALA A 93 17.57 -6.98 -18.32
CA ALA A 93 16.41 -7.85 -18.12
C ALA A 93 15.88 -8.41 -19.45
N VAL A 94 15.77 -7.58 -20.49
CA VAL A 94 15.36 -8.03 -21.84
C VAL A 94 16.33 -9.08 -22.40
N LEU A 95 17.65 -8.84 -22.29
CA LEU A 95 18.66 -9.81 -22.73
C LEU A 95 18.56 -11.12 -21.95
N THR A 96 18.25 -11.05 -20.66
CA THR A 96 18.02 -12.24 -19.83
C THR A 96 16.83 -13.06 -20.35
N TRP A 97 15.73 -12.42 -20.76
CA TRP A 97 14.60 -13.10 -21.40
C TRP A 97 14.96 -13.70 -22.77
N LEU A 98 15.70 -12.97 -23.61
CA LEU A 98 16.18 -13.47 -24.90
C LEU A 98 17.07 -14.71 -24.73
N ARG A 99 17.95 -14.70 -23.74
CA ARG A 99 18.79 -15.85 -23.39
C ARG A 99 17.97 -17.07 -22.97
N ALA A 100 16.93 -16.87 -22.15
CA ALA A 100 16.04 -17.96 -21.76
C ALA A 100 15.29 -18.56 -22.98
N ALA A 101 14.89 -17.71 -23.94
CA ALA A 101 14.18 -18.15 -25.14
C ALA A 101 15.03 -18.85 -26.19
N ARG A 102 16.37 -18.78 -26.11
CA ARG A 102 17.29 -19.17 -27.20
C ARG A 102 17.18 -20.63 -27.63
N GLY A 103 16.88 -21.54 -26.70
CA GLY A 103 16.85 -22.98 -26.96
C GLY A 103 18.20 -23.54 -27.41
N GLY A 104 18.18 -24.72 -28.03
CA GLY A 104 19.35 -25.30 -28.71
C GLY A 104 19.58 -24.71 -30.10
N VAL A 105 20.59 -25.22 -30.81
CA VAL A 105 20.89 -24.78 -32.20
C VAL A 105 19.70 -25.03 -33.12
N ASP A 106 19.02 -26.16 -32.96
CA ASP A 106 17.83 -26.53 -33.75
C ASP A 106 16.63 -25.60 -33.51
N ASP A 107 16.61 -24.84 -32.41
CA ASP A 107 15.53 -23.93 -32.04
C ASP A 107 15.74 -22.50 -32.58
N THR A 108 16.84 -22.23 -33.29
CA THR A 108 17.21 -20.88 -33.76
C THR A 108 16.09 -20.23 -34.58
N ALA A 109 15.40 -20.97 -35.44
CA ALA A 109 14.28 -20.44 -36.24
C ALA A 109 13.02 -20.11 -35.41
N GLU A 110 12.80 -20.79 -34.28
CA GLU A 110 11.72 -20.43 -33.33
C GLU A 110 12.13 -19.22 -32.50
N PHE A 111 13.39 -19.15 -32.07
CA PHE A 111 13.96 -18.00 -31.37
C PHE A 111 13.84 -16.73 -32.21
N LEU A 112 14.25 -16.75 -33.49
CA LEU A 112 14.12 -15.60 -34.39
C LEU A 112 12.66 -15.16 -34.54
N ARG A 113 11.71 -16.11 -34.64
CA ARG A 113 10.27 -15.77 -34.65
C ARG A 113 9.81 -15.05 -33.38
N LYS A 114 10.39 -15.37 -32.22
CA LYS A 114 10.13 -14.65 -30.95
C LYS A 114 10.80 -13.29 -30.93
N LEU A 115 12.04 -13.20 -31.39
CA LEU A 115 12.78 -11.94 -31.50
C LEU A 115 12.05 -10.94 -32.39
N HIS A 116 11.58 -11.36 -33.57
CA HIS A 116 10.78 -10.52 -34.48
C HIS A 116 9.40 -10.18 -33.94
N ALA A 117 8.91 -10.93 -32.96
CA ALA A 117 7.69 -10.57 -32.25
C ALA A 117 7.96 -9.57 -31.13
N VAL A 118 9.19 -9.44 -30.64
CA VAL A 118 9.59 -8.29 -29.82
C VAL A 118 9.62 -7.07 -30.75
N ASP A 119 9.11 -5.93 -30.27
CA ASP A 119 9.09 -4.70 -31.06
C ASP A 119 10.52 -4.34 -31.50
N LEU A 120 10.66 -3.87 -32.75
CA LEU A 120 11.96 -3.54 -33.32
C LEU A 120 12.69 -2.50 -32.47
N GLU A 121 11.97 -1.51 -31.96
CA GLU A 121 12.48 -0.43 -31.11
C GLU A 121 13.09 -0.96 -29.80
N VAL A 122 12.57 -2.06 -29.25
CA VAL A 122 13.13 -2.71 -28.06
C VAL A 122 14.47 -3.38 -28.40
N VAL A 123 14.55 -4.03 -29.56
CA VAL A 123 15.78 -4.69 -30.04
C VAL A 123 16.84 -3.63 -30.38
N GLU A 124 16.45 -2.56 -31.06
CA GLU A 124 17.33 -1.44 -31.39
C GLU A 124 17.85 -0.76 -30.13
N TYR A 125 16.99 -0.48 -29.15
CA TYR A 125 17.41 0.13 -27.88
C TYR A 125 18.38 -0.77 -27.12
N LEU A 126 18.09 -2.08 -27.02
CA LEU A 126 18.99 -3.05 -26.40
C LEU A 126 20.36 -3.07 -27.09
N LEU A 127 20.39 -3.09 -28.42
CA LEU A 127 21.65 -3.06 -29.17
C LEU A 127 22.37 -1.72 -28.96
N ARG A 128 21.66 -0.60 -28.97
CA ARG A 128 22.24 0.73 -28.71
C ARG A 128 22.93 0.82 -27.36
N GLU A 129 22.40 0.16 -26.33
CA GLU A 129 23.01 0.13 -25.00
C GLU A 129 24.25 -0.78 -24.96
N PHE A 130 24.22 -1.91 -25.67
CA PHE A 130 25.25 -2.95 -25.56
C PHE A 130 26.32 -2.93 -26.64
N VAL A 131 26.13 -2.18 -27.73
CA VAL A 131 27.08 -2.12 -28.84
C VAL A 131 27.42 -0.70 -29.26
N GLU A 132 28.59 -0.55 -29.88
CA GLU A 132 28.98 0.64 -30.62
C GLU A 132 29.36 0.23 -32.04
N VAL A 133 28.71 0.87 -33.01
CA VAL A 133 28.89 0.57 -34.44
C VAL A 133 29.84 1.60 -35.01
N HIS A 134 30.99 1.15 -35.50
CA HIS A 134 32.01 1.98 -36.15
C HIS A 134 31.94 1.78 -37.67
N ASP A 135 31.80 2.86 -38.44
CA ASP A 135 31.83 2.83 -39.91
C ASP A 135 33.30 2.89 -40.39
N LEU A 136 33.77 1.80 -41.02
CA LEU A 136 35.15 1.68 -41.50
C LEU A 136 35.41 2.53 -42.76
N GLU A 137 34.37 3.00 -43.45
CA GLU A 137 34.54 3.98 -44.53
C GLU A 137 34.84 5.38 -43.98
N GLU A 138 34.27 5.72 -42.81
CA GLU A 138 34.51 7.00 -42.13
C GLU A 138 35.83 6.98 -41.34
N ASN A 139 36.14 5.87 -40.66
CA ASN A 139 37.34 5.70 -39.85
C ASN A 139 37.95 4.29 -40.04
N PRO A 140 38.81 4.09 -41.05
CA PRO A 140 39.38 2.78 -41.37
C PRO A 140 40.38 2.25 -40.33
N ASP A 141 40.98 3.14 -39.52
CA ASP A 141 42.00 2.79 -38.52
C ASP A 141 41.42 2.65 -37.10
N VAL A 142 40.10 2.54 -36.96
CA VAL A 142 39.44 2.37 -35.66
C VAL A 142 39.90 1.06 -35.00
N ASN A 143 40.34 1.16 -33.74
CA ASN A 143 40.82 0.00 -32.97
C ASN A 143 40.28 0.05 -31.55
N PRO A 144 39.01 -0.35 -31.35
CA PRO A 144 38.38 -0.31 -30.04
C PRO A 144 39.02 -1.34 -29.08
N PRO A 145 39.06 -1.07 -27.78
CA PRO A 145 39.67 -1.97 -26.80
C PRO A 145 38.83 -3.23 -26.51
N GLY A 146 37.52 -3.20 -26.82
CA GLY A 146 36.57 -4.26 -26.51
C GLY A 146 36.58 -5.44 -27.49
N VAL A 147 35.67 -6.40 -27.26
CA VAL A 147 35.44 -7.50 -28.21
C VAL A 147 34.71 -6.96 -29.43
N THR A 148 35.27 -7.17 -30.61
CA THR A 148 34.69 -6.70 -31.86
C THR A 148 34.24 -7.84 -32.78
N MET A 149 33.38 -7.51 -33.73
CA MET A 149 33.08 -8.33 -34.90
C MET A 149 32.86 -7.46 -36.13
N GLU A 150 33.17 -7.99 -37.30
CA GLU A 150 32.92 -7.31 -38.58
C GLU A 150 31.64 -7.84 -39.21
N THR A 151 30.89 -6.95 -39.86
CA THR A 151 29.79 -7.34 -40.76
C THR A 151 30.32 -8.11 -41.97
N PRO A 152 29.55 -9.04 -42.58
CA PRO A 152 30.01 -9.86 -43.71
C PRO A 152 30.58 -9.10 -44.91
N GLU A 153 30.07 -7.89 -45.17
CA GLU A 153 30.53 -7.00 -46.24
C GLU A 153 31.78 -6.17 -45.88
N GLY A 154 32.22 -6.20 -44.62
CA GLY A 154 33.39 -5.48 -44.12
C GLY A 154 33.21 -3.96 -43.97
N ARG A 155 31.97 -3.46 -43.96
CA ARG A 155 31.69 -2.02 -43.79
C ARG A 155 31.69 -1.56 -42.35
N TYR A 156 31.12 -2.35 -41.43
CA TYR A 156 31.02 -1.99 -40.02
C TYR A 156 31.86 -2.88 -39.13
N LEU A 157 32.49 -2.24 -38.13
CA LEU A 157 33.09 -2.89 -36.98
C LEU A 157 32.19 -2.67 -35.76
N ILE A 158 31.62 -3.74 -35.21
CA ILE A 158 30.72 -3.71 -34.06
C ILE A 158 31.52 -4.03 -32.81
N GLU A 159 31.64 -3.06 -31.91
CA GLU A 159 32.22 -3.24 -30.56
C GLU A 159 31.12 -3.61 -29.57
N ILE A 160 31.30 -4.70 -28.82
CA ILE A 160 30.39 -5.11 -27.76
C ILE A 160 30.88 -4.55 -26.43
N LYS A 161 30.03 -3.77 -25.74
CA LYS A 161 30.33 -3.04 -24.51
C LYS A 161 30.08 -3.83 -23.23
N VAL A 162 29.29 -4.90 -23.31
CA VAL A 162 29.01 -5.80 -22.19
C VAL A 162 30.04 -6.91 -22.08
N GLU A 163 30.13 -7.55 -20.92
CA GLU A 163 31.11 -8.60 -20.62
C GLU A 163 30.45 -9.95 -20.28
N GLY A 164 31.27 -11.00 -20.19
CA GLY A 164 30.86 -12.32 -19.70
C GLY A 164 29.76 -13.00 -20.53
N VAL A 165 28.71 -13.47 -19.83
CA VAL A 165 27.59 -14.21 -20.45
C VAL A 165 26.72 -13.32 -21.35
N GLU A 166 26.64 -12.02 -21.05
CA GLU A 166 25.87 -11.06 -21.84
C GLU A 166 26.58 -10.76 -23.17
N MET A 167 27.90 -10.56 -23.14
CA MET A 167 28.73 -10.44 -24.35
C MET A 167 28.50 -11.61 -25.32
N SER A 168 28.53 -12.83 -24.79
CA SER A 168 28.30 -14.04 -25.60
C SER A 168 26.90 -14.06 -26.20
N ALA A 169 25.89 -13.66 -25.44
CA ALA A 169 24.50 -13.59 -25.91
C ALA A 169 24.29 -12.53 -26.99
N VAL A 170 24.81 -11.31 -26.78
CA VAL A 170 24.76 -10.22 -27.78
C VAL A 170 25.51 -10.63 -29.04
N ARG A 171 26.68 -11.24 -28.91
CA ARG A 171 27.46 -11.75 -30.04
C ARG A 171 26.66 -12.79 -30.85
N MET A 172 26.00 -13.73 -30.17
CA MET A 172 25.16 -14.73 -30.83
C MET A 172 23.95 -14.10 -31.53
N LEU A 173 23.27 -13.17 -30.85
CA LEU A 173 22.12 -12.44 -31.40
C LEU A 173 22.48 -11.72 -32.71
N LEU A 174 23.60 -11.00 -32.73
CA LEU A 174 24.10 -10.33 -33.93
C LEU A 174 24.42 -11.31 -35.05
N ASN A 175 25.10 -12.42 -34.75
CA ASN A 175 25.39 -13.45 -35.74
C ASN A 175 24.12 -14.09 -36.31
N ASP A 176 23.10 -14.34 -35.47
CA ASP A 176 21.82 -14.91 -35.90
C ASP A 176 21.08 -13.94 -36.84
N LEU A 177 21.02 -12.64 -36.49
CA LEU A 177 20.41 -11.59 -37.32
C LEU A 177 21.14 -11.42 -38.67
N LEU A 178 22.47 -11.38 -38.65
CA LEU A 178 23.29 -11.29 -39.86
C LEU A 178 23.15 -12.53 -40.75
N ALA A 179 23.06 -13.73 -40.16
CA ALA A 179 22.88 -14.97 -40.89
C ALA A 179 21.47 -15.11 -41.49
N GLU A 180 20.44 -14.61 -40.80
CA GLU A 180 19.06 -14.63 -41.28
C GLU A 180 18.85 -13.66 -42.45
N ASN A 181 19.25 -12.40 -42.29
CA ASN A 181 19.09 -11.38 -43.31
C ASN A 181 20.15 -10.27 -43.17
N PRO A 182 21.29 -10.38 -43.91
CA PRO A 182 22.36 -9.39 -43.83
C PRO A 182 21.91 -7.96 -44.11
N PHE A 183 20.96 -7.78 -45.04
CA PHE A 183 20.52 -6.45 -45.47
C PHE A 183 19.68 -5.74 -44.40
N GLU A 184 18.74 -6.44 -43.76
CA GLU A 184 17.96 -5.87 -42.66
C GLU A 184 18.82 -5.69 -41.40
N ALA A 185 19.76 -6.60 -41.13
CA ALA A 185 20.70 -6.45 -40.02
C ALA A 185 21.58 -5.20 -40.18
N VAL A 186 22.02 -4.87 -41.39
CA VAL A 186 22.77 -3.63 -41.66
C VAL A 186 21.92 -2.38 -41.45
N ARG A 187 20.65 -2.41 -41.86
CA ARG A 187 19.72 -1.30 -41.59
C ARG A 187 19.50 -1.08 -40.10
N LEU A 188 19.36 -2.17 -39.35
CA LEU A 188 19.26 -2.15 -37.89
C LEU A 188 20.52 -1.51 -37.27
N LEU A 189 21.72 -1.86 -37.73
CA LEU A 189 22.97 -1.26 -37.25
C LEU A 189 23.09 0.24 -37.59
N GLU A 190 22.60 0.67 -38.76
CA GLU A 190 22.50 2.09 -39.12
C GLU A 190 21.54 2.84 -38.19
N ALA A 191 20.35 2.28 -37.93
CA ALA A 191 19.39 2.86 -36.98
C ALA A 191 20.00 2.99 -35.57
N VAL A 192 20.64 1.93 -35.09
CA VAL A 192 21.39 1.93 -33.83
C VAL A 192 22.49 3.00 -33.80
N ARG A 193 23.07 3.40 -34.94
CA ARG A 193 24.11 4.46 -34.98
C ARG A 193 23.52 5.86 -34.82
N TRP A 194 22.38 6.13 -35.48
CA TRP A 194 21.83 7.47 -35.67
C TRP A 194 20.64 7.83 -34.79
N GLU A 195 19.83 6.87 -34.36
CA GLU A 195 18.61 7.16 -33.61
C GLU A 195 18.90 7.62 -32.18
N LEU A 196 18.04 8.52 -31.68
CA LEU A 196 18.14 9.02 -30.32
C LEU A 196 17.54 8.00 -29.36
N PRO A 197 18.29 7.53 -28.32
CA PRO A 197 17.79 6.54 -27.37
C PRO A 197 16.43 6.89 -26.74
N SER A 198 16.22 8.17 -26.44
CA SER A 198 14.97 8.67 -25.85
C SER A 198 13.75 8.57 -26.78
N GLU A 199 13.94 8.68 -28.10
CA GLU A 199 12.83 8.54 -29.07
C GLU A 199 12.44 7.07 -29.23
N MET A 200 13.43 6.19 -29.23
CA MET A 200 13.27 4.73 -29.31
C MET A 200 12.56 4.18 -28.06
N GLU A 201 13.01 4.59 -26.86
CA GLU A 201 12.43 4.16 -25.59
C GLU A 201 10.97 4.61 -25.45
N GLU A 202 10.67 5.87 -25.81
CA GLU A 202 9.30 6.38 -25.76
C GLU A 202 8.38 5.63 -26.74
N THR A 203 8.85 5.35 -27.96
CA THR A 203 8.05 4.61 -28.95
C THR A 203 7.77 3.18 -28.46
N ALA A 204 8.79 2.47 -27.97
CA ALA A 204 8.65 1.16 -27.36
C ALA A 204 7.69 1.18 -26.15
N TYR A 205 7.76 2.23 -25.32
CA TYR A 205 6.88 2.41 -24.17
C TYR A 205 5.41 2.58 -24.60
N GLN A 206 5.13 3.36 -25.64
CA GLN A 206 3.76 3.53 -26.16
C GLN A 206 3.18 2.22 -26.69
N PHE A 207 3.96 1.43 -27.43
CA PHE A 207 3.53 0.11 -27.90
C PHE A 207 3.26 -0.85 -26.74
N ARG A 208 4.18 -0.92 -25.77
CA ARG A 208 3.98 -1.69 -24.54
C ARG A 208 2.70 -1.27 -23.83
N ARG A 209 2.44 0.02 -23.68
CA ARG A 209 1.23 0.53 -23.00
C ARG A 209 -0.05 0.03 -23.66
N GLY A 210 -0.10 0.02 -25.00
CA GLY A 210 -1.22 -0.55 -25.74
C GLY A 210 -1.43 -2.04 -25.45
N ARG A 211 -0.35 -2.83 -25.44
CA ARG A 211 -0.43 -4.27 -25.18
C ARG A 211 -0.76 -4.60 -23.72
N LEU A 212 -0.26 -3.82 -22.77
CA LEU A 212 -0.66 -3.95 -21.36
C LEU A 212 -2.17 -3.70 -21.20
N ALA A 213 -2.75 -2.75 -21.95
CA ALA A 213 -4.19 -2.56 -21.98
C ALA A 213 -4.94 -3.78 -22.51
N ASP A 214 -4.43 -4.43 -23.57
CA ASP A 214 -4.98 -5.69 -24.09
C ASP A 214 -4.89 -6.84 -23.07
N LEU A 215 -3.88 -6.82 -22.18
CA LEU A 215 -3.71 -7.76 -21.07
C LEU A 215 -4.60 -7.41 -19.85
N GLY A 216 -5.42 -6.37 -19.92
CA GLY A 216 -6.33 -5.96 -18.85
C GLY A 216 -5.72 -4.98 -17.83
N PHE A 217 -4.59 -4.35 -18.13
CA PHE A 217 -4.04 -3.24 -17.35
C PHE A 217 -4.55 -1.91 -17.90
N PRO A 218 -5.51 -1.24 -17.24
CA PRO A 218 -6.12 -0.04 -17.79
C PRO A 218 -5.15 1.15 -17.84
N SER A 219 -5.56 2.23 -18.51
CA SER A 219 -4.83 3.49 -18.48
C SER A 219 -4.73 4.03 -17.04
N LEU A 220 -3.72 4.86 -16.75
CA LEU A 220 -3.58 5.49 -15.43
C LEU A 220 -4.82 6.32 -15.05
N GLU A 221 -5.44 6.99 -16.02
CA GLU A 221 -6.65 7.79 -15.80
C GLU A 221 -7.82 6.91 -15.33
N ASP A 222 -8.08 5.81 -16.04
CA ASP A 222 -9.14 4.85 -15.70
C ASP A 222 -8.87 4.10 -14.39
N ALA A 223 -7.58 3.84 -14.11
CA ALA A 223 -7.12 3.21 -12.89
C ALA A 223 -7.35 4.12 -11.67
N VAL A 224 -6.99 5.40 -11.76
CA VAL A 224 -7.21 6.37 -10.68
C VAL A 224 -8.70 6.59 -10.42
N ALA A 225 -9.56 6.47 -11.44
CA ALA A 225 -11.00 6.53 -11.27
C ALA A 225 -11.57 5.42 -10.36
N LEU A 226 -10.86 4.30 -10.16
CA LEU A 226 -11.21 3.30 -9.16
C LEU A 226 -11.25 3.89 -7.74
N PHE A 227 -10.38 4.86 -7.45
CA PHE A 227 -10.30 5.57 -6.17
C PHE A 227 -11.10 6.89 -6.19
N SER A 228 -12.17 6.97 -6.99
CA SER A 228 -13.08 8.10 -6.92
C SER A 228 -14.03 7.98 -5.72
N ARG A 229 -14.29 9.10 -5.05
CA ARG A 229 -15.36 9.18 -4.05
C ARG A 229 -16.72 8.93 -4.71
N MET A 230 -17.57 8.16 -4.04
CA MET A 230 -19.00 8.06 -4.33
C MET A 230 -19.85 8.50 -3.14
N ASP A 231 -21.09 8.90 -3.41
CA ASP A 231 -22.08 9.12 -2.36
C ASP A 231 -22.62 7.76 -1.91
N VAL A 232 -22.29 7.40 -0.67
CA VAL A 232 -22.63 6.11 -0.08
C VAL A 232 -23.96 6.24 0.65
N ALA A 233 -24.97 5.50 0.19
CA ALA A 233 -26.26 5.42 0.89
C ALA A 233 -26.09 4.81 2.29
N PRO A 234 -26.99 5.13 3.25
CA PRO A 234 -26.98 4.49 4.56
C PRO A 234 -27.02 2.96 4.43
N SER A 235 -26.24 2.28 5.27
CA SER A 235 -26.28 0.82 5.35
C SER A 235 -27.71 0.35 5.66
N PRO A 236 -28.20 -0.72 5.01
CA PRO A 236 -29.42 -1.39 5.46
C PRO A 236 -29.30 -1.78 6.92
N THR A 237 -30.42 -1.71 7.65
CA THR A 237 -30.49 -2.23 9.02
C THR A 237 -30.50 -3.76 8.94
N ALA A 238 -29.59 -4.42 9.65
CA ALA A 238 -29.64 -5.87 9.80
C ALA A 238 -31.02 -6.24 10.38
N ALA A 239 -31.72 -7.19 9.77
CA ALA A 239 -32.90 -7.77 10.40
C ALA A 239 -32.43 -8.38 11.72
N ALA A 240 -32.98 -7.92 12.85
CA ALA A 240 -32.62 -8.42 14.16
C ALA A 240 -32.94 -9.92 14.21
N ARG A 241 -31.91 -10.78 14.08
CA ARG A 241 -32.04 -12.22 14.31
C ARG A 241 -31.92 -12.46 15.82
N PRO A 242 -32.99 -12.89 16.52
CA PRO A 242 -32.89 -13.19 17.94
C PRO A 242 -31.92 -14.36 18.13
N GLY A 243 -30.84 -14.17 18.88
CA GLY A 243 -30.03 -15.28 19.40
C GLY A 243 -28.64 -15.51 18.78
N LEU A 244 -28.12 -14.64 17.91
CA LEU A 244 -26.73 -14.75 17.46
C LEU A 244 -25.79 -13.96 18.38
N VAL A 245 -24.95 -14.69 19.10
CA VAL A 245 -23.75 -14.17 19.78
C VAL A 245 -22.93 -13.40 18.73
N PRO A 246 -22.37 -12.21 19.04
CA PRO A 246 -21.48 -11.53 18.11
C PRO A 246 -20.39 -12.51 17.68
N GLN A 247 -20.29 -12.81 16.39
CA GLN A 247 -19.21 -13.63 15.90
C GLN A 247 -17.91 -12.85 16.11
N SER A 248 -17.15 -13.22 17.14
CA SER A 248 -15.85 -12.62 17.48
C SER A 248 -14.74 -12.97 16.47
N GLY A 249 -15.09 -13.52 15.31
CA GLY A 249 -14.17 -13.89 14.24
C GLY A 249 -14.15 -12.87 13.11
N HIS A 250 -13.04 -12.82 12.37
CA HIS A 250 -12.99 -12.10 11.10
C HIS A 250 -13.96 -12.75 10.11
N VAL A 251 -14.90 -11.98 9.57
CA VAL A 251 -15.86 -12.43 8.56
C VAL A 251 -15.34 -12.02 7.19
N ASP A 252 -15.06 -12.99 6.33
CA ASP A 252 -14.68 -12.74 4.95
C ASP A 252 -15.94 -12.59 4.07
N TYR A 253 -16.35 -11.33 3.86
CA TYR A 253 -17.52 -11.01 3.04
C TYR A 253 -17.30 -11.34 1.56
N LEU A 254 -16.05 -11.27 1.08
CA LEU A 254 -15.73 -11.62 -0.31
C LEU A 254 -15.90 -13.13 -0.49
N GLU A 255 -15.35 -13.96 0.39
CA GLU A 255 -15.56 -15.41 0.35
C GLU A 255 -17.06 -15.76 0.47
N ALA A 256 -17.79 -15.09 1.36
CA ALA A 256 -19.24 -15.28 1.49
C ALA A 256 -20.00 -14.94 0.21
N ALA A 257 -19.61 -13.86 -0.49
CA ALA A 257 -20.22 -13.46 -1.75
C ALA A 257 -20.04 -14.54 -2.84
N PHE A 258 -18.86 -15.14 -2.93
CA PHE A 258 -18.54 -16.17 -3.92
C PHE A 258 -19.23 -17.52 -3.65
N ARG A 259 -19.55 -17.85 -2.39
CA ARG A 259 -20.10 -19.16 -1.99
C ARG A 259 -21.40 -19.53 -2.70
N GLY A 260 -22.27 -18.55 -2.97
CA GLY A 260 -23.58 -18.76 -3.58
C GLY A 260 -23.61 -18.63 -5.11
N LEU A 261 -22.46 -18.43 -5.76
CA LEU A 261 -22.35 -18.27 -7.21
C LEU A 261 -22.38 -19.62 -7.92
N THR A 262 -23.04 -19.65 -9.08
CA THR A 262 -22.85 -20.71 -10.08
C THR A 262 -21.43 -20.63 -10.66
N LEU A 263 -20.96 -21.70 -11.31
CA LEU A 263 -19.64 -21.72 -11.93
C LEU A 263 -19.41 -20.55 -12.91
N MET A 264 -20.39 -20.26 -13.76
CA MET A 264 -20.31 -19.15 -14.71
C MET A 264 -20.25 -17.79 -14.03
N GLU A 265 -21.05 -17.60 -12.98
CA GLU A 265 -21.02 -16.36 -12.20
C GLU A 265 -19.68 -16.18 -11.47
N ALA A 266 -19.13 -17.27 -10.91
CA ALA A 266 -17.83 -17.25 -10.26
C ALA A 266 -16.70 -16.88 -11.24
N LEU A 267 -16.71 -17.46 -12.44
CA LEU A 267 -15.74 -17.12 -13.49
C LEU A 267 -15.83 -15.63 -13.90
N ASN A 268 -17.05 -15.11 -14.09
CA ASN A 268 -17.23 -13.69 -14.42
C ASN A 268 -16.81 -12.77 -13.26
N ALA A 269 -17.09 -13.17 -12.01
CA ALA A 269 -16.67 -12.44 -10.83
C ALA A 269 -15.14 -12.43 -10.67
N GLU A 270 -14.46 -13.54 -10.99
CA GLU A 270 -12.99 -13.58 -11.03
C GLU A 270 -12.41 -12.65 -12.11
N ASP A 271 -13.06 -12.55 -13.26
CA ASP A 271 -12.66 -11.62 -14.31
C ASP A 271 -12.80 -10.16 -13.85
N GLU A 272 -13.93 -9.80 -13.25
CA GLU A 272 -14.13 -8.46 -12.68
C GLU A 272 -13.16 -8.16 -11.53
N LEU A 273 -12.87 -9.15 -10.68
CA LEU A 273 -11.89 -9.03 -9.61
C LEU A 273 -10.49 -8.74 -10.16
N ARG A 274 -10.10 -9.39 -11.26
CA ARG A 274 -8.83 -9.15 -11.94
C ARG A 274 -8.77 -7.74 -12.51
N GLU A 275 -9.85 -7.25 -13.13
CA GLU A 275 -9.93 -5.87 -13.62
C GLU A 275 -9.74 -4.85 -12.49
N VAL A 276 -10.39 -5.06 -11.34
CA VAL A 276 -10.24 -4.18 -10.16
C VAL A 276 -8.83 -4.27 -9.57
N ALA A 277 -8.23 -5.46 -9.52
CA ALA A 277 -6.86 -5.68 -9.05
C ALA A 277 -5.82 -4.99 -9.96
N SER A 278 -5.93 -5.17 -11.28
CA SER A 278 -5.07 -4.51 -12.25
C SER A 278 -5.22 -2.98 -12.20
N ALA A 279 -6.45 -2.46 -12.08
CA ALA A 279 -6.68 -1.03 -11.90
C ALA A 279 -6.06 -0.50 -10.59
N ALA A 280 -6.14 -1.25 -9.48
CA ALA A 280 -5.51 -0.86 -8.22
C ALA A 280 -3.98 -0.82 -8.32
N LEU A 281 -3.38 -1.80 -9.02
CA LEU A 281 -1.94 -1.87 -9.27
C LEU A 281 -1.45 -0.68 -10.10
N VAL A 282 -2.12 -0.39 -11.22
CA VAL A 282 -1.78 0.75 -12.09
C VAL A 282 -1.95 2.08 -11.34
N ALA A 283 -2.99 2.23 -10.53
CA ALA A 283 -3.22 3.44 -9.73
C ALA A 283 -2.12 3.69 -8.67
N ASP A 284 -1.38 2.66 -8.28
CA ASP A 284 -0.20 2.76 -7.41
C ASP A 284 1.10 3.04 -8.16
N LEU A 285 1.07 3.16 -9.49
CA LEU A 285 2.26 3.29 -10.34
C LEU A 285 3.26 2.13 -10.10
N ALA A 286 2.71 0.96 -9.80
CA ALA A 286 3.46 -0.27 -9.64
C ALA A 286 3.57 -1.01 -10.97
N ASP A 287 4.65 -1.76 -11.14
CA ASP A 287 4.88 -2.51 -12.36
C ASP A 287 4.00 -3.78 -12.40
N PRO A 288 3.26 -4.03 -13.50
CA PRO A 288 2.60 -5.31 -13.77
C PRO A 288 3.51 -6.54 -13.61
N GLY A 289 4.82 -6.40 -13.78
CA GLY A 289 5.79 -7.48 -13.58
C GLY A 289 6.15 -7.82 -12.13
N ASP A 290 5.82 -6.95 -11.16
CA ASP A 290 6.20 -7.09 -9.75
C ASP A 290 5.16 -7.91 -8.97
N LEU A 291 5.48 -9.17 -8.66
CA LEU A 291 4.60 -10.07 -7.90
C LEU A 291 4.27 -9.55 -6.50
N ASP A 292 5.20 -8.89 -5.82
CA ASP A 292 4.94 -8.36 -4.48
C ASP A 292 4.03 -7.13 -4.56
N ALA A 293 4.14 -6.33 -5.62
CA ALA A 293 3.17 -5.27 -5.88
C ALA A 293 1.78 -5.83 -6.20
N ILE A 294 1.67 -6.88 -7.02
CA ILE A 294 0.40 -7.56 -7.31
C ILE A 294 -0.25 -8.07 -6.01
N ARG A 295 0.54 -8.68 -5.11
CA ARG A 295 0.04 -9.15 -3.80
C ARG A 295 -0.51 -8.00 -2.96
N ARG A 296 0.25 -6.91 -2.80
CA ARG A 296 -0.18 -5.71 -2.05
C ARG A 296 -1.44 -5.06 -2.65
N ALA A 297 -1.53 -4.99 -3.98
CA ALA A 297 -2.71 -4.47 -4.67
C ALA A 297 -3.93 -5.37 -4.43
N SER A 298 -3.75 -6.68 -4.51
CA SER A 298 -4.81 -7.67 -4.26
C SER A 298 -5.32 -7.62 -2.82
N GLU A 299 -4.43 -7.48 -1.83
CA GLU A 299 -4.82 -7.27 -0.42
C GLU A 299 -5.63 -5.99 -0.25
N THR A 300 -5.20 -4.89 -0.87
CA THR A 300 -5.92 -3.60 -0.85
C THR A 300 -7.32 -3.73 -1.46
N VAL A 301 -7.43 -4.44 -2.60
CA VAL A 301 -8.71 -4.71 -3.25
C VAL A 301 -9.62 -5.54 -2.37
N ARG A 302 -9.09 -6.61 -1.77
CA ARG A 302 -9.85 -7.44 -0.83
C ARG A 302 -10.37 -6.64 0.37
N ASP A 303 -9.53 -5.79 0.96
CA ASP A 303 -9.89 -4.98 2.13
C ASP A 303 -11.04 -4.01 1.78
N TYR A 304 -10.96 -3.28 0.66
CA TYR A 304 -12.03 -2.36 0.24
C TYR A 304 -13.29 -3.07 -0.25
N LEU A 305 -13.17 -4.20 -0.98
CA LEU A 305 -14.34 -4.99 -1.37
C LEU A 305 -15.07 -5.56 -0.14
N SER A 306 -14.31 -6.07 0.84
CA SER A 306 -14.90 -6.61 2.07
C SER A 306 -15.63 -5.51 2.86
N LEU A 307 -15.05 -4.32 2.99
CA LEU A 307 -15.72 -3.16 3.60
C LEU A 307 -16.98 -2.75 2.85
N GLY A 308 -16.92 -2.70 1.51
CA GLY A 308 -18.06 -2.37 0.66
C GLY A 308 -19.19 -3.37 0.80
N LEU A 309 -18.88 -4.67 0.76
CA LEU A 309 -19.86 -5.75 0.96
C LEU A 309 -20.47 -5.72 2.35
N GLU A 310 -19.66 -5.55 3.41
CA GLU A 310 -20.16 -5.44 4.78
C GLU A 310 -21.14 -4.26 4.94
N HIS A 311 -20.87 -3.15 4.26
CA HIS A 311 -21.76 -1.98 4.25
C HIS A 311 -23.06 -2.23 3.48
N LEU A 312 -22.96 -2.73 2.25
CA LEU A 312 -24.10 -2.94 1.36
C LEU A 312 -25.04 -4.06 1.85
N THR A 313 -24.49 -5.08 2.51
CA THR A 313 -25.27 -6.18 3.10
C THR A 313 -25.91 -5.82 4.44
N GLY A 314 -25.44 -4.75 5.10
CA GLY A 314 -25.80 -4.47 6.49
C GLY A 314 -25.25 -5.50 7.47
N ALA A 315 -24.06 -6.04 7.20
CA ALA A 315 -23.42 -7.13 7.92
C ALA A 315 -24.17 -8.48 7.92
N ASP A 316 -25.08 -8.68 6.95
CA ASP A 316 -25.73 -9.99 6.70
C ASP A 316 -25.02 -10.73 5.55
N THR A 317 -24.20 -11.73 5.88
CA THR A 317 -23.40 -12.49 4.91
C THR A 317 -24.26 -13.25 3.90
N GLU A 318 -25.51 -13.60 4.23
CA GLU A 318 -26.40 -14.31 3.30
C GLU A 318 -26.79 -13.43 2.10
N ARG A 319 -26.69 -12.11 2.23
CA ARG A 319 -26.98 -11.15 1.15
C ARG A 319 -25.77 -10.86 0.26
N ALA A 320 -24.58 -11.32 0.62
CA ALA A 320 -23.34 -10.95 -0.05
C ALA A 320 -23.32 -11.42 -1.53
N THR A 321 -23.83 -12.62 -1.80
CA THR A 321 -23.95 -13.14 -3.17
C THR A 321 -24.87 -12.29 -4.04
N ASP A 322 -26.03 -11.89 -3.51
CA ASP A 322 -26.99 -11.08 -4.26
C ASP A 322 -26.44 -9.67 -4.52
N VAL A 323 -25.75 -9.07 -3.54
CA VAL A 323 -25.05 -7.78 -3.75
C VAL A 323 -24.03 -7.88 -4.88
N LEU A 324 -23.26 -8.98 -4.95
CA LEU A 324 -22.28 -9.19 -6.01
C LEU A 324 -22.92 -9.43 -7.39
N ARG A 325 -24.13 -10.03 -7.44
CA ARG A 325 -24.92 -10.16 -8.69
C ARG A 325 -25.46 -8.82 -9.18
N ASP A 326 -25.91 -7.98 -8.26
CA ASP A 326 -26.64 -6.74 -8.60
C ASP A 326 -25.72 -5.53 -8.73
N THR A 327 -24.48 -5.60 -8.22
CA THR A 327 -23.55 -4.47 -8.14
C THR A 327 -22.17 -4.83 -8.68
N PRO A 328 -21.64 -4.09 -9.67
CA PRO A 328 -20.26 -4.27 -10.14
C PRO A 328 -19.26 -4.12 -8.98
N MET A 329 -18.27 -5.03 -8.89
CA MET A 329 -17.15 -4.96 -7.93
C MET A 329 -16.46 -3.61 -7.91
N ARG A 330 -16.33 -2.91 -9.04
CA ARG A 330 -15.80 -1.53 -9.07
C ARG A 330 -16.58 -0.60 -8.13
N ARG A 331 -17.91 -0.68 -8.13
CA ARG A 331 -18.78 0.15 -7.27
C ARG A 331 -18.73 -0.31 -5.81
N ILE A 332 -18.63 -1.62 -5.58
CA ILE A 332 -18.46 -2.19 -4.23
C ILE A 332 -17.14 -1.68 -3.62
N PHE A 333 -16.04 -1.75 -4.39
CA PHE A 333 -14.73 -1.22 -4.02
C PHE A 333 -14.81 0.27 -3.69
N GLN A 334 -15.38 1.07 -4.60
CA GLN A 334 -15.54 2.52 -4.42
C GLN A 334 -16.38 2.85 -3.19
N THR A 335 -17.37 2.01 -2.85
CA THR A 335 -18.16 2.15 -1.62
C THR A 335 -17.28 1.96 -0.38
N GLY A 336 -16.52 0.86 -0.32
CA GLY A 336 -15.58 0.60 0.78
C GLY A 336 -14.53 1.71 0.93
N PHE A 337 -13.94 2.15 -0.18
CA PHE A 337 -12.98 3.26 -0.18
C PHE A 337 -13.61 4.57 0.30
N SER A 338 -14.82 4.89 -0.17
CA SER A 338 -15.53 6.13 0.19
C SER A 338 -15.86 6.22 1.68
N LEU A 339 -16.15 5.09 2.34
CA LEU A 339 -16.31 5.06 3.80
C LEU A 339 -15.03 5.52 4.53
N THR A 340 -13.86 5.08 4.07
CA THR A 340 -12.58 5.54 4.65
C THR A 340 -12.30 7.01 4.36
N LEU A 341 -12.69 7.50 3.16
CA LEU A 341 -12.55 8.92 2.80
C LEU A 341 -13.42 9.84 3.66
N GLN A 342 -14.60 9.40 4.09
CA GLN A 342 -15.45 10.19 5.00
C GLN A 342 -14.71 10.52 6.30
N LEU A 343 -13.95 9.55 6.85
CA LEU A 343 -13.11 9.76 8.03
C LEU A 343 -11.94 10.71 7.74
N LYS A 344 -11.28 10.55 6.59
CA LYS A 344 -10.22 11.48 6.15
C LYS A 344 -10.75 12.92 6.06
N PHE A 345 -11.90 13.15 5.43
CA PHE A 345 -12.46 14.50 5.33
C PHE A 345 -12.83 15.08 6.69
N ARG A 346 -13.29 14.25 7.63
CA ARG A 346 -13.55 14.67 9.00
C ARG A 346 -12.25 15.06 9.71
N ALA A 347 -11.20 14.26 9.59
CA ALA A 347 -9.86 14.57 10.08
C ALA A 347 -9.28 15.86 9.46
N ASP A 348 -9.40 16.03 8.14
CA ASP A 348 -8.92 17.23 7.43
C ASP A 348 -9.70 18.50 7.82
N ARG A 349 -11.00 18.39 8.14
CA ARG A 349 -11.78 19.50 8.70
C ARG A 349 -11.34 19.83 10.13
N LEU A 350 -11.10 18.81 10.94
CA LEU A 350 -10.63 18.97 12.32
C LEU A 350 -9.32 19.75 12.38
N MET A 351 -8.37 19.47 11.48
CA MET A 351 -7.09 20.20 11.40
C MET A 351 -7.24 21.71 11.12
N LYS A 352 -8.40 22.14 10.62
CA LYS A 352 -8.69 23.54 10.31
C LYS A 352 -9.44 24.26 11.44
N LEU A 353 -9.80 23.56 12.52
CA LEU A 353 -10.47 24.17 13.66
C LEU A 353 -9.52 25.11 14.41
N PRO A 354 -10.00 26.26 14.90
CA PRO A 354 -9.20 27.14 15.74
C PRO A 354 -8.67 26.40 16.99
N GLY A 355 -7.36 26.48 17.23
CA GLY A 355 -6.71 25.78 18.36
C GLY A 355 -6.43 24.30 18.12
N ALA A 356 -6.72 23.76 16.93
CA ALA A 356 -6.35 22.38 16.58
C ALA A 356 -4.82 22.23 16.49
N LEU A 357 -4.13 23.23 15.95
CA LEU A 357 -2.67 23.27 15.86
C LEU A 357 -2.12 24.42 16.71
N LEU A 358 -1.10 24.12 17.51
CA LEU A 358 -0.35 25.10 18.29
C LEU A 358 1.15 24.78 18.14
N GLU A 359 1.95 25.75 17.71
CA GLU A 359 3.39 25.56 17.42
C GLU A 359 3.67 24.38 16.45
N GLY A 360 2.73 24.07 15.55
CA GLY A 360 2.83 22.93 14.62
C GLY A 360 2.43 21.57 15.22
N VAL A 361 2.10 21.51 16.51
CA VAL A 361 1.66 20.30 17.21
C VAL A 361 0.13 20.24 17.25
N LEU A 362 -0.42 19.05 17.00
CA LEU A 362 -1.86 18.79 17.09
C LEU A 362 -2.29 18.72 18.56
N MET A 363 -3.22 19.59 18.95
CA MET A 363 -3.74 19.73 20.32
C MET A 363 -4.77 18.67 20.65
N VAL A 364 -4.33 17.41 20.67
CA VAL A 364 -5.08 16.21 21.09
C VAL A 364 -4.10 15.24 21.74
N LEU A 365 -4.58 14.23 22.47
CA LEU A 365 -3.72 13.19 23.04
C LEU A 365 -3.08 12.31 21.96
N PRO A 366 -1.96 11.62 22.28
CA PRO A 366 -1.19 10.86 21.30
C PRO A 366 -1.97 9.80 20.52
N GLU A 367 -2.91 9.08 21.15
CA GLU A 367 -3.74 8.06 20.46
C GLU A 367 -4.63 8.70 19.38
N GLU A 368 -5.32 9.79 19.71
CA GLU A 368 -6.14 10.54 18.76
C GLU A 368 -5.28 11.22 17.67
N ALA A 369 -4.09 11.71 18.01
CA ALA A 369 -3.17 12.33 17.06
C ALA A 369 -2.69 11.31 16.01
N ALA A 370 -2.28 10.11 16.46
CA ALA A 370 -1.87 9.03 15.58
C ALA A 370 -3.01 8.60 14.63
N ALA A 371 -4.25 8.53 15.14
CA ALA A 371 -5.42 8.23 14.33
C ALA A 371 -5.66 9.30 13.25
N ILE A 372 -5.57 10.59 13.59
CA ILE A 372 -5.72 11.70 12.62
C ILE A 372 -4.64 11.63 11.55
N VAL A 373 -3.38 11.40 11.94
CA VAL A 373 -2.25 11.27 10.99
C VAL A 373 -2.48 10.09 10.04
N ALA A 374 -2.86 8.92 10.55
CA ALA A 374 -3.14 7.73 9.76
C ALA A 374 -4.30 7.92 8.76
N LEU A 375 -5.38 8.57 9.19
CA LEU A 375 -6.54 8.86 8.33
C LEU A 375 -6.21 9.87 7.23
N ARG A 376 -5.25 10.77 7.47
CA ARG A 376 -4.85 11.81 6.52
C ARG A 376 -3.85 11.36 5.46
N GLN A 377 -3.41 10.10 5.46
CA GLN A 377 -2.61 9.53 4.36
C GLN A 377 -3.34 9.57 3.00
N LYS A 378 -2.60 9.36 1.88
CA LYS A 378 -3.17 9.33 0.51
C LYS A 378 -4.34 8.36 0.43
N ARG A 379 -4.15 7.16 0.96
CA ARG A 379 -5.20 6.18 1.24
C ARG A 379 -5.42 6.14 2.76
N PRO A 380 -6.63 6.43 3.27
CA PRO A 380 -6.84 6.50 4.72
C PRO A 380 -6.56 5.15 5.38
N ARG A 381 -5.80 5.19 6.48
CA ARG A 381 -5.42 4.00 7.26
C ARG A 381 -5.83 4.13 8.71
N ARG A 382 -5.81 3.00 9.41
CA ARG A 382 -6.08 2.89 10.84
C ARG A 382 -4.78 2.89 11.63
N ALA A 383 -4.71 3.74 12.64
CA ALA A 383 -3.63 3.68 13.62
C ALA A 383 -3.76 2.44 14.53
N LEU A 384 -2.62 1.88 14.92
CA LEU A 384 -2.55 0.86 15.96
C LEU A 384 -2.30 1.53 17.32
N ARG A 385 -2.74 0.88 18.40
CA ARG A 385 -2.50 1.38 19.78
C ARG A 385 -1.06 1.19 20.25
N VAL A 386 -0.24 0.52 19.46
CA VAL A 386 1.18 0.31 19.76
C VAL A 386 1.93 1.53 19.27
N GLU A 387 2.66 2.18 20.17
CA GLU A 387 3.47 3.35 19.84
C GLU A 387 4.49 3.04 18.74
N GLY A 388 4.62 3.92 17.76
CA GLY A 388 5.52 3.75 16.62
C GLY A 388 5.10 2.68 15.61
N ALA A 389 3.99 1.98 15.80
CA ALA A 389 3.53 0.98 14.85
C ALA A 389 2.96 1.61 13.58
N GLU A 390 3.32 1.03 12.44
CA GLU A 390 2.86 1.49 11.13
C GLU A 390 1.32 1.37 10.99
N PRO A 391 0.65 2.39 10.43
CA PRO A 391 -0.78 2.32 10.15
C PRO A 391 -1.15 1.21 9.18
N VAL A 392 -2.24 0.51 9.50
CA VAL A 392 -2.74 -0.64 8.73
C VAL A 392 -4.02 -0.29 7.96
N PRO A 393 -4.34 -1.00 6.87
CA PRO A 393 -5.63 -0.86 6.19
C PRO A 393 -6.83 -1.15 7.11
N PHE A 394 -8.00 -0.63 6.72
CA PHE A 394 -9.26 -0.98 7.35
C PHE A 394 -9.80 -2.30 6.77
N ARG A 395 -10.24 -3.21 7.63
CA ARG A 395 -10.74 -4.54 7.25
C ARG A 395 -12.18 -4.80 7.66
N SER A 396 -12.78 -3.92 8.46
CA SER A 396 -14.20 -4.03 8.86
C SER A 396 -14.81 -2.69 9.27
N ARG A 397 -16.14 -2.61 9.27
CA ARG A 397 -16.89 -1.45 9.77
C ARG A 397 -16.71 -1.24 11.27
N ARG A 398 -16.45 -2.30 12.03
CA ARG A 398 -16.09 -2.18 13.46
C ARG A 398 -14.82 -1.33 13.64
N GLU A 399 -13.84 -1.51 12.77
CA GLU A 399 -12.60 -0.73 12.79
C GLU A 399 -12.83 0.74 12.36
N LEU A 400 -13.73 0.97 11.40
CA LEU A 400 -14.18 2.32 11.04
C LEU A 400 -14.85 3.01 12.23
N ALA A 401 -15.81 2.34 12.88
CA ALA A 401 -16.51 2.87 14.05
C ALA A 401 -15.56 3.17 15.22
N ALA A 402 -14.52 2.36 15.42
CA ALA A 402 -13.49 2.64 16.41
C ALA A 402 -12.70 3.93 16.08
N SER A 403 -12.39 4.15 14.80
CA SER A 403 -11.72 5.39 14.35
C SER A 403 -12.65 6.60 14.38
N GLU A 404 -13.94 6.43 14.12
CA GLU A 404 -14.96 7.47 14.32
C GLU A 404 -15.06 7.92 15.77
N ALA A 405 -14.96 6.98 16.72
CA ALA A 405 -14.96 7.28 18.14
C ALA A 405 -13.70 8.06 18.55
N LEU A 406 -12.53 7.71 18.01
CA LEU A 406 -11.29 8.48 18.23
C LEU A 406 -11.40 9.89 17.64
N LEU A 407 -11.95 10.05 16.43
CA LEU A 407 -12.20 11.37 15.86
C LEU A 407 -13.18 12.18 16.70
N ALA A 408 -14.26 11.58 17.21
CA ALA A 408 -15.22 12.27 18.07
C ALA A 408 -14.58 12.77 19.37
N ARG A 409 -13.67 11.99 19.96
CA ARG A 409 -12.86 12.43 21.11
C ARG A 409 -11.96 13.59 20.72
N ALA A 410 -11.21 13.47 19.63
CA ALA A 410 -10.33 14.52 19.14
C ALA A 410 -11.08 15.86 18.91
N GLU A 411 -12.29 15.81 18.34
CA GLU A 411 -13.16 16.98 18.15
C GLU A 411 -13.56 17.63 19.47
N ALA A 412 -13.76 16.85 20.54
CA ALA A 412 -14.06 17.38 21.87
C ALA A 412 -12.80 17.85 22.63
N GLN A 413 -11.63 17.26 22.36
CA GLN A 413 -10.36 17.62 23.00
C GLN A 413 -9.86 19.01 22.58
N ILE A 414 -10.06 19.40 21.32
CA ILE A 414 -9.61 20.71 20.82
C ILE A 414 -10.22 21.89 21.60
N PRO A 415 -11.56 22.06 21.68
CA PRO A 415 -12.15 23.16 22.44
C PRO A 415 -11.85 23.05 23.94
N LEU A 416 -11.70 21.84 24.48
CA LEU A 416 -11.29 21.61 25.86
C LEU A 416 -9.89 22.16 26.13
N LEU A 417 -8.88 21.74 25.36
CA LEU A 417 -7.50 22.16 25.54
C LEU A 417 -7.34 23.65 25.26
N ARG A 418 -8.04 24.16 24.23
CA ARG A 418 -8.12 25.60 23.96
C ARG A 418 -8.67 26.37 25.16
N GLY A 419 -9.77 25.92 25.76
CA GLY A 419 -10.37 26.54 26.95
C GLY A 419 -9.45 26.52 28.17
N ALA A 420 -8.85 25.35 28.46
CA ALA A 420 -7.90 25.18 29.55
C ALA A 420 -6.63 26.04 29.43
N LEU A 421 -6.27 26.44 28.20
CA LEU A 421 -5.12 27.28 27.88
C LEU A 421 -5.51 28.76 27.64
N GLY A 422 -6.69 29.20 28.08
CA GLY A 422 -7.09 30.61 28.03
C GLY A 422 -7.92 31.03 26.82
N GLY A 423 -8.40 30.08 26.02
CA GLY A 423 -9.44 30.26 25.01
C GLY A 423 -8.97 30.83 23.66
N ASN A 424 -7.72 31.25 23.54
CA ASN A 424 -7.12 31.77 22.32
C ASN A 424 -5.63 31.42 22.21
N ASP A 425 -5.07 31.55 21.01
CA ASP A 425 -3.73 31.08 20.68
C ASP A 425 -2.63 31.88 21.39
N ASP A 426 -2.84 33.18 21.67
CA ASP A 426 -1.85 34.02 22.37
C ASP A 426 -1.76 33.62 23.85
N ALA A 427 -2.90 33.49 24.53
CA ALA A 427 -2.95 33.00 25.90
C ALA A 427 -2.38 31.57 26.02
N ALA A 428 -2.60 30.73 25.00
CA ALA A 428 -2.04 29.39 24.98
C ALA A 428 -0.51 29.40 24.86
N ARG A 429 0.07 30.29 24.03
CA ARG A 429 1.53 30.47 23.95
C ARG A 429 2.12 31.01 25.25
N GLU A 430 1.45 31.97 25.90
CA GLU A 430 1.87 32.47 27.22
C GLU A 430 1.85 31.38 28.29
N ALA A 431 0.81 30.54 28.29
CA ALA A 431 0.72 29.38 29.18
C ALA A 431 1.86 28.38 28.94
N LEU A 432 2.13 28.04 27.67
CA LEU A 432 3.21 27.13 27.28
C LEU A 432 4.60 27.67 27.64
N ALA A 433 4.84 28.97 27.48
CA ALA A 433 6.13 29.59 27.82
C ALA A 433 6.52 29.36 29.28
N ARG A 434 5.56 29.19 30.19
CA ARG A 434 5.80 28.91 31.62
C ARG A 434 6.42 27.53 31.87
N PHE A 435 6.35 26.61 30.91
CA PHE A 435 6.96 25.28 31.00
C PHE A 435 8.44 25.26 30.62
N GLY A 436 8.94 26.31 29.96
CA GLY A 436 10.36 26.45 29.62
C GLY A 436 10.90 25.48 28.56
N VAL A 437 10.03 24.72 27.89
CA VAL A 437 10.34 23.78 26.80
C VAL A 437 9.31 23.90 25.68
N SER A 438 9.65 23.45 24.48
CA SER A 438 8.69 23.45 23.36
C SER A 438 7.55 22.46 23.60
N LEU A 439 6.39 22.71 22.97
CA LEU A 439 5.25 21.79 23.06
C LEU A 439 5.57 20.39 22.50
N GLU A 440 6.46 20.28 21.51
CA GLU A 440 6.92 18.99 20.97
C GLU A 440 7.69 18.17 22.03
N THR A 441 8.53 18.82 22.84
CA THR A 441 9.26 18.15 23.94
C THR A 441 8.37 17.90 25.15
N LEU A 442 7.44 18.81 25.44
CA LEU A 442 6.50 18.67 26.55
C LEU A 442 5.51 17.54 26.28
N GLY A 443 4.91 17.51 25.09
CA GLY A 443 3.79 16.66 24.74
C GLY A 443 2.46 17.14 25.34
N VAL A 444 1.38 16.98 24.57
CA VAL A 444 0.02 17.38 24.99
C VAL A 444 -0.43 16.65 26.26
N GLU A 445 0.00 15.40 26.42
CA GLU A 445 -0.37 14.56 27.55
C GLU A 445 0.21 15.07 28.89
N ARG A 446 1.51 15.43 28.93
CA ARG A 446 2.16 15.98 30.13
C ARG A 446 1.69 17.40 30.41
N LEU A 447 1.43 18.19 29.36
CA LEU A 447 0.78 19.49 29.48
C LEU A 447 -0.57 19.34 30.21
N PHE A 448 -1.42 18.41 29.75
CA PHE A 448 -2.72 18.20 30.37
C PHE A 448 -2.61 17.62 31.79
N ALA A 449 -1.62 16.77 32.07
CA ALA A 449 -1.33 16.31 33.43
C ALA A 449 -1.04 17.46 34.39
N ALA A 450 -0.24 18.46 33.96
CA ALA A 450 0.02 19.66 34.74
C ALA A 450 -1.25 20.50 34.95
N VAL A 451 -2.08 20.67 33.91
CA VAL A 451 -3.37 21.36 34.00
C VAL A 451 -4.29 20.71 35.05
N VAL A 452 -4.41 19.38 35.02
CA VAL A 452 -5.20 18.63 36.01
C VAL A 452 -4.62 18.78 37.42
N ALA A 453 -3.30 18.63 37.59
CA ALA A 453 -2.66 18.79 38.89
C ALA A 453 -2.87 20.19 39.49
N MET A 454 -2.73 21.24 38.68
CA MET A 454 -2.98 22.61 39.11
C MET A 454 -4.46 22.85 39.43
N ALA A 455 -5.40 22.26 38.68
CA ALA A 455 -6.82 22.32 38.99
C ALA A 455 -7.17 21.60 40.31
N VAL A 456 -6.51 20.48 40.64
CA VAL A 456 -6.66 19.82 41.95
C VAL A 456 -6.14 20.71 43.09
N LEU A 457 -5.06 21.44 42.84
CA LEU A 457 -4.42 22.31 43.82
C LEU A 457 -5.16 23.63 44.06
N GLU A 458 -5.77 24.19 43.02
CA GLU A 458 -6.27 25.57 43.03
C GLU A 458 -7.76 25.72 42.68
N GLU A 459 -8.43 24.65 42.23
CA GLU A 459 -9.84 24.67 41.78
C GLU A 459 -10.12 25.73 40.70
N ARG A 460 -9.12 25.98 39.85
CA ARG A 460 -9.19 26.85 38.67
C ARG A 460 -8.21 26.36 37.60
N ALA A 461 -8.44 26.71 36.36
CA ALA A 461 -7.47 26.52 35.30
C ALA A 461 -6.27 27.47 35.50
N ASP A 462 -5.07 26.90 35.68
CA ASP A 462 -3.80 27.63 35.74
C ASP A 462 -2.69 26.77 35.10
N PRO A 463 -2.59 26.73 33.76
CA PRO A 463 -1.62 25.90 33.05
C PRO A 463 -0.19 26.37 33.35
N ARG A 464 0.51 25.63 34.19
CA ARG A 464 1.94 25.78 34.52
C ARG A 464 2.51 24.49 35.11
N PRO A 465 3.84 24.35 35.16
CA PRO A 465 4.48 23.32 35.97
C PRO A 465 4.04 23.39 37.43
N VAL A 466 4.00 22.24 38.10
CA VAL A 466 3.66 22.15 39.52
C VAL A 466 4.78 22.82 40.35
N PRO A 467 4.45 23.78 41.23
CA PRO A 467 5.45 24.43 42.06
C PRO A 467 6.11 23.45 43.04
N LEU A 468 7.45 23.50 43.16
CA LEU A 468 8.21 22.60 44.05
C LEU A 468 7.71 22.62 45.49
N GLY A 469 7.32 23.80 45.99
CA GLY A 469 6.78 23.98 47.35
C GLY A 469 5.41 23.34 47.57
N ARG A 470 4.73 22.86 46.53
CA ARG A 470 3.36 22.31 46.59
C ARG A 470 3.25 20.84 46.19
N VAL A 471 4.37 20.19 45.88
CA VAL A 471 4.42 18.77 45.50
C VAL A 471 3.83 17.87 46.59
N VAL A 472 4.17 18.13 47.86
CA VAL A 472 3.65 17.35 49.00
C VAL A 472 2.14 17.52 49.14
N GLU A 473 1.66 18.76 49.02
CA GLU A 473 0.23 19.05 49.08
C GLU A 473 -0.52 18.38 47.92
N LEU A 474 0.06 18.37 46.72
CA LEU A 474 -0.51 17.69 45.56
C LEU A 474 -0.66 16.19 45.83
N GLY A 475 0.40 15.52 46.28
CA GLY A 475 0.35 14.09 46.60
C GLY A 475 -0.71 13.76 47.65
N GLN A 476 -0.86 14.60 48.69
CA GLN A 476 -1.90 14.47 49.70
C GLN A 476 -3.32 14.64 49.13
N ARG A 477 -3.50 15.45 48.09
CA ARG A 477 -4.80 15.67 47.43
C ARG A 477 -5.11 14.64 46.35
N LEU A 478 -4.08 14.06 45.72
CA LEU A 478 -4.24 13.08 44.65
C LEU A 478 -4.45 11.66 45.19
N PHE A 479 -3.62 11.23 46.14
CA PHE A 479 -3.49 9.81 46.47
C PHE A 479 -3.92 9.50 47.91
N GLU A 480 -4.41 8.28 48.09
CA GLU A 480 -4.74 7.66 49.38
C GLU A 480 -4.55 6.13 49.30
N GLY A 481 -4.78 5.45 50.43
CA GLY A 481 -4.62 4.01 50.53
C GLY A 481 -3.24 3.61 51.06
N THR A 482 -2.76 2.44 50.63
CA THR A 482 -1.47 1.88 51.01
C THR A 482 -0.58 1.69 49.76
N PRO A 483 0.75 1.57 49.91
CA PRO A 483 1.64 1.29 48.78
C PRO A 483 1.24 0.08 47.92
N ASP A 484 0.67 -0.96 48.54
CA ASP A 484 0.23 -2.18 47.84
C ASP A 484 -1.17 -2.06 47.22
N ALA A 485 -1.92 -1.01 47.56
CA ALA A 485 -3.26 -0.75 47.05
C ALA A 485 -3.49 0.77 46.93
N PRO A 486 -2.71 1.47 46.08
CA PRO A 486 -2.82 2.91 45.91
C PRO A 486 -4.17 3.25 45.26
N ARG A 487 -4.79 4.35 45.69
CA ARG A 487 -6.04 4.87 45.10
C ARG A 487 -5.98 6.36 44.85
N VAL A 488 -6.69 6.82 43.83
CA VAL A 488 -6.98 8.25 43.64
C VAL A 488 -8.08 8.65 44.61
N ARG A 489 -7.93 9.78 45.29
CA ARG A 489 -8.99 10.35 46.14
C ARG A 489 -10.17 10.82 45.30
N ASP A 490 -11.39 10.51 45.72
CA ASP A 490 -12.61 10.98 45.04
C ASP A 490 -12.63 12.51 44.87
N SER A 491 -12.18 13.23 45.91
CA SER A 491 -12.09 14.70 45.90
C SER A 491 -11.11 15.27 44.86
N ALA A 492 -10.16 14.47 44.35
CA ALA A 492 -9.22 14.93 43.32
C ALA A 492 -9.96 15.18 41.99
N ALA A 493 -10.78 14.21 41.56
CA ALA A 493 -11.57 14.33 40.34
C ALA A 493 -12.59 15.48 40.44
N GLU A 494 -13.23 15.64 41.59
CA GLU A 494 -14.18 16.73 41.83
C GLU A 494 -13.52 18.11 41.74
N ARG A 495 -12.35 18.31 42.38
CA ARG A 495 -11.60 19.57 42.34
C ARG A 495 -11.13 19.90 40.92
N ALA A 496 -10.59 18.90 40.21
CA ALA A 496 -10.15 19.08 38.83
C ALA A 496 -11.30 19.51 37.92
N ARG A 497 -12.45 18.84 38.00
CA ARG A 497 -13.65 19.18 37.21
C ARG A 497 -14.17 20.57 37.56
N LYS A 498 -14.31 20.88 38.85
CA LYS A 498 -14.76 22.20 39.32
C LYS A 498 -13.87 23.34 38.82
N GLY A 499 -12.56 23.11 38.72
CA GLY A 499 -11.62 24.11 38.22
C GLY A 499 -11.60 24.27 36.70
N LEU A 500 -11.92 23.22 35.94
CA LEU A 500 -11.79 23.19 34.48
C LEU A 500 -13.12 23.40 33.73
N GLU A 501 -14.25 22.92 34.26
CA GLU A 501 -15.58 23.10 33.63
C GLU A 501 -15.91 24.56 33.29
N PRO A 502 -15.61 25.58 34.13
CA PRO A 502 -15.96 26.97 33.81
C PRO A 502 -15.25 27.54 32.58
N VAL A 503 -14.10 26.97 32.19
CA VAL A 503 -13.31 27.44 31.04
C VAL A 503 -13.47 26.53 29.81
N VAL A 504 -14.16 25.40 29.95
CA VAL A 504 -14.39 24.43 28.87
C VAL A 504 -15.84 24.51 28.38
N PRO A 505 -16.09 24.52 27.07
CA PRO A 505 -17.45 24.53 26.54
C PRO A 505 -18.28 23.31 26.99
N PRO A 506 -19.60 23.47 27.24
CA PRO A 506 -20.45 22.38 27.75
C PRO A 506 -20.42 21.10 26.89
N GLU A 507 -20.33 21.24 25.57
CA GLU A 507 -20.23 20.12 24.63
C GLU A 507 -18.98 19.24 24.83
N ALA A 508 -17.93 19.77 25.46
CA ALA A 508 -16.68 19.06 25.74
C ALA A 508 -16.57 18.54 27.18
N HIS A 509 -17.58 18.78 28.04
CA HIS A 509 -17.54 18.36 29.45
C HIS A 509 -17.44 16.84 29.63
N ALA A 510 -18.12 16.07 28.78
CA ALA A 510 -18.04 14.60 28.83
C ALA A 510 -16.60 14.10 28.56
N GLU A 511 -15.92 14.69 27.58
CA GLU A 511 -14.52 14.36 27.28
C GLU A 511 -13.58 14.88 28.36
N LEU A 512 -13.84 16.07 28.93
CA LEU A 512 -13.11 16.58 30.09
C LEU A 512 -13.15 15.61 31.27
N HIS A 513 -14.33 15.10 31.62
CA HIS A 513 -14.48 14.15 32.72
C HIS A 513 -13.73 12.87 32.48
N ARG A 514 -13.77 12.35 31.24
CA ARG A 514 -13.02 11.17 30.81
C ARG A 514 -11.52 11.42 30.93
N LEU A 515 -11.02 12.52 30.36
CA LEU A 515 -9.60 12.85 30.35
C LEU A 515 -9.05 13.08 31.76
N VAL A 516 -9.77 13.81 32.62
CA VAL A 516 -9.40 13.94 34.04
C VAL A 516 -9.27 12.56 34.69
N GLY A 517 -10.22 11.65 34.45
CA GLY A 517 -10.15 10.28 34.96
C GLY A 517 -8.92 9.52 34.45
N VAL A 518 -8.68 9.52 33.14
CA VAL A 518 -7.53 8.85 32.50
C VAL A 518 -6.21 9.41 33.04
N THR A 519 -6.08 10.74 33.13
CA THR A 519 -4.89 11.42 33.65
C THR A 519 -4.64 11.06 35.12
N LEU A 520 -5.68 11.07 35.97
CA LEU A 520 -5.53 10.71 37.38
C LEU A 520 -5.17 9.23 37.56
N SER A 521 -5.76 8.32 36.77
CA SER A 521 -5.41 6.90 36.78
C SER A 521 -3.95 6.66 36.37
N ARG A 522 -3.47 7.38 35.35
CA ARG A 522 -2.05 7.28 34.95
C ARG A 522 -1.12 7.85 36.01
N LEU A 523 -1.45 9.00 36.60
CA LEU A 523 -0.66 9.55 37.71
C LEU A 523 -0.62 8.58 38.90
N LEU A 524 -1.70 7.84 39.17
CA LEU A 524 -1.73 6.79 40.19
C LEU A 524 -0.79 5.63 39.85
N GLU A 525 -0.85 5.13 38.62
CA GLU A 525 -0.03 4.01 38.15
C GLU A 525 1.47 4.36 38.22
N GLU A 526 1.83 5.57 37.80
CA GLU A 526 3.23 5.99 37.66
C GLU A 526 3.82 6.58 38.95
N LEU A 527 3.01 7.25 39.78
CA LEU A 527 3.51 8.02 40.95
C LEU A 527 2.90 7.57 42.28
N GLY A 528 1.78 6.84 42.28
CA GLY A 528 0.99 6.56 43.48
C GLY A 528 1.73 5.70 44.50
N THR A 529 2.37 4.61 44.06
CA THR A 529 3.11 3.72 44.96
C THR A 529 4.31 4.42 45.59
N ALA A 530 5.14 5.11 44.79
CA ALA A 530 6.30 5.84 45.28
C ALA A 530 5.89 6.93 46.29
N TRP A 531 4.82 7.68 46.00
CA TRP A 531 4.29 8.68 46.92
C TRP A 531 3.86 8.08 48.26
N LEU A 532 3.13 6.97 48.26
CA LEU A 532 2.63 6.35 49.49
C LEU A 532 3.72 5.67 50.33
N GLN A 533 4.87 5.35 49.73
CA GLN A 533 6.04 4.81 50.44
C GLN A 533 6.84 5.93 51.12
N ASP A 534 7.19 6.98 50.37
CA ASP A 534 8.20 7.96 50.81
C ASP A 534 7.60 9.32 51.22
N GLY A 535 6.32 9.56 50.93
CA GLY A 535 5.66 10.84 51.15
C GLY A 535 6.27 11.98 50.32
N ARG A 536 6.99 11.65 49.25
CA ARG A 536 7.69 12.56 48.33
C ARG A 536 7.55 12.08 46.90
N LEU A 537 7.46 13.01 45.95
CA LEU A 537 7.64 12.70 44.53
C LEU A 537 9.09 13.03 44.17
N GLU A 538 9.85 12.05 43.71
CA GLU A 538 11.25 12.22 43.33
C GLU A 538 11.41 13.10 42.08
N PRO A 539 12.60 13.70 41.84
CA PRO A 539 12.86 14.51 40.64
C PRO A 539 12.56 13.78 39.32
N VAL A 540 12.67 12.45 39.28
CA VAL A 540 12.32 11.61 38.11
C VAL A 540 10.84 11.72 37.77
N ALA A 541 9.97 12.05 38.73
CA ALA A 541 8.55 12.29 38.51
C ALA A 541 8.29 13.47 37.53
N SER A 542 9.27 14.37 37.34
CA SER A 542 9.19 15.45 36.34
C SER A 542 9.06 14.95 34.90
N ALA A 543 9.47 13.70 34.63
CA ALA A 543 9.27 13.03 33.35
C ALA A 543 7.78 12.76 33.07
N ILE A 544 6.97 12.53 34.10
CA ILE A 544 5.53 12.20 34.01
C ILE A 544 4.68 13.46 34.21
N LEU A 545 4.99 14.24 35.24
CA LEU A 545 4.26 15.45 35.62
C LEU A 545 5.22 16.63 35.64
N PRO A 546 5.07 17.64 34.74
CA PRO A 546 5.92 18.81 34.73
C PRO A 546 5.93 19.53 36.09
N MET A 547 7.12 19.70 36.66
CA MET A 547 7.36 20.43 37.92
C MET A 547 8.32 21.58 37.65
N GLU A 548 8.24 22.66 38.43
CA GLU A 548 9.23 23.72 38.37
C GLU A 548 10.63 23.15 38.68
N SER A 549 11.62 23.45 37.85
CA SER A 549 13.02 23.12 38.14
C SER A 549 13.53 24.08 39.22
N ALA A 550 14.37 23.61 40.14
CA ALA A 550 15.16 24.54 40.95
C ALA A 550 15.99 25.42 39.98
N PRO A 551 16.14 26.74 40.21
CA PRO A 551 16.99 27.56 39.38
C PRO A 551 18.38 26.93 39.34
N ILE A 552 18.88 26.60 38.14
CA ILE A 552 20.25 26.16 37.96
C ILE A 552 21.13 27.34 38.42
N PRO A 553 21.99 27.17 39.43
CA PRO A 553 22.76 28.27 40.02
C PRO A 553 23.73 28.92 39.03
#